data_AF-A0A1M7MJZ1-F1
#
_entry.id   AF-A0A1M7MJZ1-F1
#
_cell.length_a   1.000
_cell.length_b   1.000
_cell.length_c   1.000
_cell.angle_alpha   90.00
_cell.angle_beta   90.00
_cell.angle_gamma   90.00
#
_symmetry.space_group_name_H-M   'P 1'
#
loop_
_entity.id
_entity.type
_entity.pdbx_description
1 polymer ?
#
loop_
_entity_poly.entity_id
_entity_poly.type
_entity_poly.pdbx_seq_one_letter_code
_entity_poly.pdbx_strand_id
1 'polypeptide(L)' 'MIEKDIINATHSKILQKIVTLRSNAGVSQVELADAIGISESGYFKVEKGKTKLDLERLLIILLKLKISPKDFFKDIELNF' A
#
# COMPACT_ATOMS: atom_id res chain seq x y z
N MET A 1 21.79 4.08 -10.34
CA MET A 1 21.63 2.82 -9.56
C MET A 1 21.12 3.13 -8.16
N ILE A 2 21.80 4.02 -7.42
CA ILE A 2 21.42 4.48 -6.07
C ILE A 2 19.97 4.99 -5.97
N GLU A 3 19.52 5.90 -6.85
CA GLU A 3 18.16 6.47 -6.80
C GLU A 3 17.06 5.42 -6.91
N LYS A 4 17.22 4.46 -7.82
CA LYS A 4 16.22 3.40 -8.03
C LYS A 4 16.11 2.48 -6.82
N ASP A 5 17.22 2.22 -6.15
CA ASP A 5 17.26 1.38 -4.96
C ASP A 5 16.62 2.07 -3.76
N ILE A 6 16.86 3.38 -3.58
CA ILE A 6 16.17 4.21 -2.56
C ILE A 6 14.65 4.18 -2.79
N ILE A 7 14.22 4.44 -4.03
CA ILE A 7 12.80 4.43 -4.38
C ILE A 7 12.17 3.05 -4.14
N ASN A 8 12.85 1.96 -4.53
CA ASN A 8 12.37 0.59 -4.30
C ASN A 8 12.25 0.27 -2.81
N ALA A 9 13.18 0.73 -1.99
CA ALA A 9 13.15 0.54 -0.54
C ALA A 9 11.95 1.28 0.09
N THR A 10 11.75 2.55 -0.26
CA THR A 10 10.61 3.34 0.23
C THR A 10 9.28 2.78 -0.27
N HIS A 11 9.20 2.35 -1.53
CA HIS A 11 8.01 1.69 -2.07
C HIS A 11 7.68 0.39 -1.30
N SER A 12 8.69 -0.43 -0.98
CA SER A 12 8.49 -1.65 -0.19
C SER A 12 7.97 -1.35 1.22
N LYS A 13 8.49 -0.29 1.87
CA LYS A 13 7.98 0.18 3.18
C LYS A 13 6.52 0.61 3.13
N ILE A 14 6.13 1.35 2.07
CA ILE A 14 4.73 1.76 1.84
C ILE A 14 3.83 0.54 1.76
N LEU A 15 4.19 -0.47 0.96
CA LEU A 15 3.39 -1.69 0.79
C LEU A 15 3.30 -2.49 2.10
N GLN A 16 4.40 -2.64 2.83
CA GLN A 16 4.40 -3.30 4.14
C GLN A 16 3.50 -2.57 5.15
N LYS A 17 3.51 -1.24 5.15
CA LYS A 17 2.64 -0.46 6.02
C LYS A 17 1.16 -0.69 5.70
N ILE A 18 0.79 -0.77 4.41
CA ILE A 18 -0.59 -1.12 4.00
C ILE A 18 -0.98 -2.49 4.55
N VAL A 19 -0.11 -3.50 4.43
CA VAL A 19 -0.34 -4.86 4.95
C VAL A 19 -0.61 -4.84 6.45
N THR A 20 0.24 -4.13 7.21
CA THR A 20 0.11 -4.00 8.67
C THR A 20 -1.20 -3.31 9.06
N LEU A 21 -1.52 -2.18 8.44
CA LEU A 21 -2.75 -1.43 8.74
C LEU A 21 -4.00 -2.24 8.41
N ARG A 22 -4.02 -2.91 7.26
CA ARG A 22 -5.10 -3.81 6.84
C ARG A 22 -5.30 -4.93 7.87
N SER A 23 -4.21 -5.60 8.26
CA SER A 23 -4.25 -6.74 9.20
C SER A 23 -4.71 -6.31 10.59
N ASN A 24 -4.23 -5.17 11.08
CA ASN A 24 -4.64 -4.60 12.37
C ASN A 24 -6.11 -4.17 12.39
N ALA A 25 -6.65 -3.78 11.24
CA ALA A 25 -8.07 -3.45 11.08
C ALA A 25 -8.97 -4.67 10.88
N GLY A 26 -8.40 -5.89 10.81
CA GLY A 26 -9.16 -7.12 10.53
C GLY A 26 -9.71 -7.22 9.12
N VAL A 27 -9.25 -6.38 8.19
CA VAL A 27 -9.72 -6.34 6.80
C VAL A 27 -8.99 -7.40 5.98
N SER A 28 -9.70 -8.19 5.20
CA SER A 28 -9.14 -9.23 4.33
C SER A 28 -8.52 -8.63 3.05
N GLN A 29 -7.71 -9.43 2.36
CA GLN A 29 -7.20 -9.07 1.03
C GLN A 29 -8.34 -8.95 0.01
N VAL A 30 -9.35 -9.81 0.10
CA VAL A 30 -10.54 -9.79 -0.78
C VAL A 30 -11.29 -8.47 -0.64
N GLU A 31 -11.56 -8.02 0.59
CA GLU A 31 -12.28 -6.76 0.82
C GLU A 31 -11.59 -5.54 0.21
N LEU A 32 -10.26 -5.45 0.29
CA LEU A 32 -9.53 -4.36 -0.36
C LEU A 32 -9.39 -4.56 -1.88
N ALA A 33 -9.30 -5.79 -2.36
CA ALA A 33 -9.30 -6.10 -3.78
C ALA A 33 -10.60 -5.63 -4.44
N ASP A 34 -11.74 -5.97 -3.83
CA ASP A 34 -13.07 -5.54 -4.26
C ASP A 34 -13.19 -4.02 -4.24
N ALA A 35 -12.70 -3.36 -3.19
CA ALA A 35 -12.75 -1.90 -3.06
C ALA A 35 -12.00 -1.17 -4.19
N ILE A 36 -10.90 -1.74 -4.70
CA ILE A 36 -10.09 -1.13 -5.77
C ILE A 36 -10.29 -1.76 -7.15
N GLY A 37 -11.31 -2.62 -7.28
CA GLY A 37 -11.74 -3.22 -8.54
C GLY A 37 -10.72 -4.18 -9.17
N ILE A 38 -10.04 -4.99 -8.35
CA ILE A 38 -9.11 -6.03 -8.83
C ILE A 38 -9.41 -7.39 -8.18
N SER A 39 -8.84 -8.46 -8.73
CA SER A 39 -8.94 -9.78 -8.10
C SER A 39 -8.11 -9.88 -6.82
N GLU A 40 -8.51 -10.77 -5.90
CA GLU A 40 -7.72 -11.09 -4.71
C GLU A 40 -6.27 -11.44 -5.06
N SER A 41 -6.05 -12.27 -6.10
CA SER A 41 -4.70 -12.59 -6.59
C SER A 41 -3.93 -11.36 -7.08
N GLY A 42 -4.63 -10.41 -7.70
CA GLY A 42 -4.06 -9.11 -8.10
C GLY A 42 -3.64 -8.29 -6.88
N TYR A 43 -4.50 -8.21 -5.86
CA TYR A 43 -4.21 -7.51 -4.61
C TYR A 43 -3.07 -8.16 -3.81
N PHE A 44 -3.04 -9.50 -3.73
CA PHE A 44 -1.92 -10.24 -3.17
C PHE A 44 -0.59 -9.87 -3.86
N LYS A 45 -0.59 -9.75 -5.19
CA LYS A 45 0.60 -9.32 -5.95
C LYS A 45 0.96 -7.86 -5.70
N VAL A 46 -0.02 -6.99 -5.44
CA VAL A 46 0.23 -5.60 -5.00
C VAL A 46 1.00 -5.60 -3.68
N GLU A 47 0.54 -6.34 -2.65
CA GLU A 47 1.23 -6.41 -1.35
C GLU A 47 2.66 -6.99 -1.47
N LYS A 48 2.92 -7.81 -2.50
CA LYS A 48 4.26 -8.36 -2.83
C LYS A 48 5.09 -7.47 -3.76
N GLY A 49 4.59 -6.31 -4.18
CA GLY A 49 5.26 -5.41 -5.12
C GLY A 49 5.41 -5.96 -6.54
N LYS A 50 4.61 -6.97 -6.91
CA LYS A 50 4.59 -7.60 -8.24
C LYS A 50 3.57 -6.96 -9.18
N THR A 51 2.62 -6.21 -8.63
CA THR A 51 1.65 -5.40 -9.37
C THR A 51 1.74 -3.96 -8.86
N LYS A 52 1.72 -2.99 -9.77
CA LYS A 52 1.78 -1.56 -9.41
C LYS A 52 0.49 -1.16 -8.69
N LEU A 53 0.65 -0.41 -7.60
CA LEU A 53 -0.42 0.33 -6.95
C LEU A 53 -0.33 1.79 -7.40
N ASP A 54 -1.39 2.29 -8.02
CA ASP A 54 -1.50 3.70 -8.37
C ASP A 54 -2.03 4.54 -7.19
N LEU A 55 -1.94 5.87 -7.32
CA LEU A 55 -2.32 6.80 -6.27
C LEU A 55 -3.82 6.74 -5.93
N GLU A 56 -4.69 6.60 -6.94
CA GLU A 56 -6.14 6.54 -6.75
C GLU A 56 -6.52 5.33 -5.89
N ARG A 57 -6.02 4.15 -6.25
CA ARG A 57 -6.24 2.93 -5.48
C ARG A 57 -5.66 2.99 -4.07
N LEU A 58 -4.49 3.63 -3.89
CA LEU A 58 -3.97 3.90 -2.56
C LEU A 58 -4.95 4.72 -1.73
N LEU A 59 -5.48 5.81 -2.28
CA LEU A 59 -6.44 6.68 -1.56
C LEU A 59 -7.73 5.93 -1.21
N ILE A 60 -8.23 5.05 -2.08
CA ILE A 60 -9.38 4.18 -1.78
C ILE A 60 -9.09 3.23 -0.62
N ILE A 61 -7.90 2.61 -0.60
CA ILE A 61 -7.47 1.75 0.51
C ILE A 61 -7.43 2.54 1.82
N LEU A 62 -6.80 3.72 1.81
CA LEU A 62 -6.72 4.57 3.01
C LEU A 62 -8.09 5.00 3.52
N LEU A 63 -9.01 5.33 2.60
CA LEU A 63 -10.40 5.64 2.93
C LEU A 63 -11.10 4.45 3.59
N LYS A 64 -10.94 3.22 3.08
CA LYS A 64 -11.50 2.00 3.69
C LYS A 64 -10.92 1.72 5.07
N LEU A 65 -9.63 1.96 5.25
CA LEU A 65 -8.95 1.80 6.53
C LEU A 65 -9.19 2.97 7.50
N LYS A 66 -9.93 4.02 7.08
CA LYS A 66 -10.21 5.23 7.86
C LYS A 66 -8.93 5.94 8.32
N ILE A 67 -7.92 6.00 7.45
CA ILE A 67 -6.63 6.62 7.70
C ILE A 67 -6.47 7.81 6.77
N SER A 68 -6.08 8.97 7.31
CA SER A 68 -5.78 10.13 6.47
C SER A 68 -4.45 9.93 5.72
N PRO A 69 -4.28 10.46 4.49
CA PRO A 69 -2.99 10.43 3.80
C PRO A 69 -1.86 11.04 4.63
N LYS A 70 -2.15 12.13 5.36
CA LYS A 70 -1.19 12.76 6.28
C LYS A 70 -0.68 11.77 7.33
N ASP A 71 -1.59 11.06 7.99
CA ASP A 71 -1.21 10.08 9.01
C ASP A 71 -0.52 8.84 8.43
N PHE A 72 -0.86 8.49 7.19
CA PHE A 72 -0.21 7.40 6.48
C PHE A 72 1.25 7.72 6.12
N PHE A 73 1.56 8.96 5.75
CA PHE A 73 2.91 9.35 5.31
C PHE A 73 3.79 9.97 6.41
N LYS A 74 3.29 10.18 7.63
CA LYS A 74 4.00 10.91 8.71
C LYS A 74 5.37 10.35 9.12
N ASP A 75 5.61 9.06 8.87
CA ASP A 75 6.78 8.27 9.23
C ASP A 75 7.46 7.66 7.98
N ILE A 76 7.12 8.16 6.79
CA ILE A 76 7.74 7.74 5.53
C ILE A 76 8.72 8.83 5.09
N GLU A 77 10.00 8.49 5.09
CA GLU A 77 11.09 9.36 4.67
C GLU A 77 11.81 8.78 3.44
N LEU A 78 12.23 9.67 2.53
CA LEU A 78 13.19 9.36 1.48
C LEU A 78 14.57 9.78 1.98
N ASN A 79 15.46 8.80 2.15
CA ASN A 79 16.83 9.05 2.55
C ASN A 79 17.67 9.23 1.29
N PHE A 80 18.03 10.47 0.97
CA PHE A 80 18.84 10.86 -0.16
C PHE A 80 20.33 10.85 0.17
#